data_AF-A0A3D3NDY2-F1
#
_entry.id   AF-A0A3D3NDY2-F1
#
_cell.length_a   1.000
_cell.length_b   1.000
_cell.length_c   1.000
_cell.angle_alpha   90.00
_cell.angle_beta   90.00
_cell.angle_gamma   90.00
#
_symmetry.space_group_name_H-M   'P 1'
#
loop_
_entity.id
_entity.type
_entity.pdbx_description
1 polymer ?
#
loop_
_entity_poly.entity_id
_entity_poly.type
_entity_poly.pdbx_seq_one_letter_code
_entity_poly.pdbx_strand_id
1 'polypeptide(L)' 'MKTTFLDFEQPVADLESKIEALRFAQEKSAVDISEEIGRLEEKSRLLTRDIYARLS' A
#
# COMPACT_ATOMS: atom_id res chain seq x y z
N MET A 1 6.37 -12.18 12.18
CA MET A 1 5.85 -13.02 11.07
C MET A 1 6.08 -12.26 9.79
N LYS A 2 6.68 -12.86 8.75
CA LYS A 2 6.69 -12.25 7.42
C LYS A 2 5.26 -12.31 6.88
N THR A 3 4.69 -11.16 6.53
CA THR A 3 3.51 -11.09 5.68
C THR A 3 3.92 -11.65 4.32
N THR A 4 3.44 -12.85 4.01
CA THR A 4 3.60 -13.45 2.68
C THR A 4 2.31 -13.17 1.93
N PHE A 5 2.40 -12.32 0.90
CA PHE A 5 1.28 -12.06 0.01
C PHE A 5 1.04 -13.24 -0.92
N LEU A 6 -0.22 -13.59 -1.12
CA LEU A 6 -0.65 -14.56 -2.12
C LEU A 6 -0.50 -13.97 -3.53
N ASP A 7 -0.52 -14.82 -4.56
CA ASP A 7 -0.33 -14.38 -5.96
C ASP A 7 -1.38 -13.35 -6.40
N PHE A 8 -2.61 -13.49 -5.90
CA PHE A 8 -3.69 -12.53 -6.18
C PHE A 8 -3.58 -11.23 -5.37
N GLU A 9 -2.73 -11.19 -4.34
CA GLU A 9 -2.47 -10.01 -3.51
C GLU A 9 -1.22 -9.24 -3.96
N GLN A 10 -0.48 -9.72 -4.96
CA GLN A 10 0.69 -9.00 -5.51
C GLN A 10 0.41 -7.53 -5.84
N PRO A 11 -0.76 -7.16 -6.43
CA PRO A 11 -1.08 -5.76 -6.68
C PRO A 11 -1.19 -4.90 -5.42
N VAL A 12 -1.58 -5.49 -4.29
CA VAL A 12 -1.64 -4.83 -2.97
C VAL A 12 -0.24 -4.75 -2.37
N ALA A 13 0.54 -5.84 -2.44
CA ALA A 13 1.91 -5.92 -1.96
C ALA A 13 2.81 -4.83 -2.57
N ASP A 14 2.67 -4.63 -3.89
CA ASP A 14 3.39 -3.59 -4.62
C ASP A 14 3.01 -2.18 -4.13
N LEU A 15 1.72 -1.96 -3.87
CA LEU A 15 1.23 -0.67 -3.39
C LEU A 15 1.71 -0.38 -1.96
N GLU A 16 1.66 -1.37 -1.07
CA GLU A 16 2.18 -1.24 0.30
C GLU A 16 3.69 -1.00 0.32
N SER A 17 4.45 -1.73 -0.51
CA SER A 17 5.90 -1.52 -0.65
C SER A 17 6.22 -0.09 -1.11
N LYS A 18 5.41 0.47 -2.02
CA LYS A 18 5.54 1.86 -2.46
C LYS A 18 5.21 2.85 -1.35
N ILE A 19 4.17 2.60 -0.56
CA ILE A 19 3.78 3.43 0.60
C ILE A 19 4.92 3.46 1.63
N GLU A 20 5.48 2.31 1.96
CA GLU A 20 6.61 2.22 2.91
C GLU A 20 7.84 2.96 2.40
N ALA A 21 8.17 2.84 1.10
CA ALA A 21 9.26 3.59 0.50
C ALA A 21 9.04 5.11 0.58
N LEU A 22 7.80 5.58 0.36
CA LEU A 22 7.44 6.98 0.50
C LEU A 22 7.51 7.46 1.95
N ARG A 23 7.01 6.67 2.91
CA ARG A 23 7.13 6.97 4.35
C ARG A 23 8.60 7.15 4.76
N PHE A 24 9.47 6.23 4.33
CA PHE A 24 10.90 6.33 4.60
C PHE A 24 11.58 7.52 3.92
N ALA A 25 11.14 7.88 2.72
CA ALA A 25 11.64 9.07 2.02
C ALA A 25 11.19 10.37 2.71
N GLN A 26 9.96 10.41 3.25
CA GLN A 26 9.42 11.52 4.02
C GLN A 26 10.25 11.80 5.27
N GLU A 27 10.64 10.75 6.02
CA GLU A 27 11.50 10.92 7.21
C GLU A 27 12.85 11.58 6.88
N LYS A 28 13.30 11.50 5.62
CA LYS A 28 14.58 12.04 5.15
C LYS A 28 14.47 13.35 4.37
N SER A 29 13.26 13.85 4.13
CA SER A 29 13.01 15.06 3.34
C SER A 29 12.10 16.04 4.09
N ALA A 30 12.29 17.34 3.88
CA ALA A 30 11.40 18.37 4.41
C ALA A 30 10.08 18.51 3.62
N VAL A 31 9.83 17.61 2.66
CA VAL A 31 8.65 17.65 1.79
C VAL A 31 7.51 16.88 2.48
N ASP A 32 6.40 17.57 2.71
CA ASP A 32 5.19 16.93 3.20
C ASP A 32 4.49 16.16 2.08
N ILE A 33 4.54 14.83 2.16
CA ILE A 33 3.86 13.90 1.25
C ILE A 33 2.79 13.08 1.98
N SER A 34 2.35 13.53 3.16
CA SER A 34 1.37 12.82 3.99
C SER A 34 0.04 12.61 3.25
N GLU A 35 -0.39 13.61 2.46
CA GLU A 35 -1.62 13.51 1.66
C GLU A 35 -1.53 12.43 0.59
N GLU A 36 -0.41 12.37 -0.14
CA GLU A 36 -0.19 11.37 -1.18
C GLU A 36 -0.09 9.95 -0.59
N ILE A 37 0.57 9.81 0.56
CA ILE A 37 0.60 8.56 1.33
C ILE A 37 -0.83 8.15 1.70
N GLY A 38 -1.64 9.07 2.24
CA GLY A 38 -3.03 8.78 2.59
C GLY A 38 -3.88 8.34 1.40
N ARG A 39 -3.69 8.95 0.23
CA ARG A 39 -4.39 8.53 -1.02
C ARG A 39 -3.98 7.13 -1.47
N LEU A 40 -2.70 6.79 -1.36
CA LEU A 40 -2.19 5.46 -1.69
C LEU A 40 -2.70 4.40 -0.70
N GLU A 41 -2.77 4.72 0.59
CA GLU A 41 -3.30 3.83 1.62
C GLU A 41 -4.78 3.53 1.42
N GLU A 42 -5.59 4.55 1.09
CA GLU A 42 -6.98 4.37 0.72
C GLU A 42 -7.11 3.42 -0.47
N LYS A 43 -6.30 3.66 -1.52
CA LYS A 43 -6.28 2.82 -2.71
C LYS A 43 -5.87 1.38 -2.39
N SER A 44 -4.89 1.19 -1.50
CA SER A 44 -4.47 -0.15 -1.03
C SER A 44 -5.64 -0.88 -0.41
N ARG A 45 -6.32 -0.26 0.57
CA ARG A 45 -7.47 -0.89 1.24
C ARG A 45 -8.62 -1.22 0.29
N LEU A 46 -8.95 -0.31 -0.63
CA LEU A 46 -9.99 -0.53 -1.62
C LEU A 46 -9.64 -1.71 -2.52
N LEU A 47 -8.40 -1.77 -3.00
CA LEU A 47 -7.91 -2.85 -3.85
C LEU A 47 -7.93 -4.19 -3.12
N THR A 48 -7.47 -4.23 -1.86
CA THR A 48 -7.54 -5.42 -1.00
C THR A 48 -8.98 -5.90 -0.88
N ARG A 49 -9.89 -5.00 -0.49
CA ARG A 49 -11.31 -5.35 -0.35
C ARG A 49 -11.87 -5.91 -1.67
N ASP A 50 -11.58 -5.27 -2.79
CA ASP A 50 -12.10 -5.67 -4.09
C ASP A 50 -11.52 -7.02 -4.56
N ILE A 51 -10.25 -7.32 -4.26
CA ILE A 51 -9.63 -8.62 -4.52
C ILE A 51 -10.33 -9.72 -3.72
N TYR A 52 -10.50 -9.52 -2.42
CA TYR A 52 -11.15 -10.49 -1.54
C TYR A 52 -12.65 -10.64 -1.86
N ALA A 53 -13.33 -9.57 -2.28
CA ALA A 53 -14.73 -9.62 -2.72
C ALA A 53 -14.93 -10.44 -4.00
N ARG A 54 -13.89 -10.68 -4.79
CA ARG A 54 -13.95 -11.54 -6.00
C ARG A 54 -13.69 -13.02 -5.70
N LEU A 55 -13.37 -13.38 -4.46
CA LEU A 55 -13.16 -14.76 -4.02
C LEU A 55 -14.42 -15.40 -3.40
N SER A 56 -15.53 -14.64 -3.31
CA SER A 56 -16.84 -15.11 -2.83
C SER A 56 -17.73 -15.64 -3.94
#